data_AF-A0A2A3X7S9-F1
#
_entry.id   AF-A0A2A3X7S9-F1
#
_cell.length_a   1.000
_cell.length_b   1.000
_cell.length_c   1.000
_cell.angle_alpha   90.00
_cell.angle_beta   90.00
_cell.angle_gamma   90.00
#
_symmetry.space_group_name_H-M   'P 1'
#
loop_
_entity.id
_entity.type
_entity.pdbx_description
1 polymer ?
#
loop_
_entity_poly.entity_id
_entity_poly.type
_entity_poly.pdbx_seq_one_letter_code
_entity_poly.pdbx_strand_id
1 'polypeptide(L)'
;MAVVPRILFVHAHPDDETITTGGTIAALVGEGARVTVLSATRGEDGEVIPADLKGLEGNRAGLARVREAEVAEAMAALGVREHLFLGGSAHTFEDSGMEWGPDGHAVAASTMPANALCAAELSTVSRYIAAVIDEVRPHAVITYAANGGYGHPDHVRVHEATVAAVDLAAWRAGRLLFVDVPAEVAHETFDANQPGFAETGFSPAQTIPTKPPVSEIVIAQDISSVLGAKRSALAAHRTQVAVSGGFFALSNGIGMKIVDHEYYSIGAGTPISAQRLRSGPAPHVLTDLDIAVCETQTPSAVGAAPLRRRRREPKKPGFFAYAHAVVLAVLIGFLGAMQHLNVSVFDLAGATVILPWGLVLSLLLAACGLWHLKTMYLSSSPMLVAALVIVILSYVLGQPTWLPGADIIVTGTLRSAAWLIGPMFIAAILAFIKVRRPAAAR
;
A
#
# COMPACT_ATOMS: atom_id res chain seq x y z
N MET A 1 -1.22 33.94 11.13
CA MET A 1 -0.02 33.10 11.33
C MET A 1 0.43 32.65 9.95
N ALA A 2 1.72 32.75 9.62
CA ALA A 2 2.22 32.23 8.36
C ALA A 2 2.04 30.69 8.33
N VAL A 3 1.49 30.17 7.23
CA VAL A 3 1.31 28.73 7.05
C VAL A 3 2.69 28.12 6.76
N VAL A 4 3.08 27.09 7.53
CA VAL A 4 4.34 26.38 7.31
C VAL A 4 4.14 25.33 6.21
N PRO A 5 4.94 25.33 5.13
CA PRO A 5 4.86 24.31 4.09
C PRO A 5 5.05 22.90 4.66
N ARG A 6 4.36 21.92 4.09
CA ARG A 6 4.39 20.51 4.49
C ARG A 6 4.53 19.69 3.22
N ILE A 7 5.56 18.88 3.13
CA ILE A 7 5.88 18.12 1.92
C ILE A 7 6.06 16.67 2.31
N LEU A 8 5.42 15.78 1.56
CA LEU A 8 5.56 14.34 1.70
C LEU A 8 6.34 13.80 0.50
N PHE A 9 7.47 13.14 0.79
CA PHE A 9 8.22 12.37 -0.18
C PHE A 9 7.89 10.89 0.00
N VAL A 10 7.54 10.20 -1.08
CA VAL A 10 7.19 8.77 -1.06
C VAL A 10 8.18 8.00 -1.93
N HIS A 11 8.95 7.14 -1.28
CA HIS A 11 10.00 6.33 -1.89
C HIS A 11 9.78 4.84 -1.61
N ALA A 12 10.40 3.99 -2.43
CA ALA A 12 10.34 2.55 -2.32
C ALA A 12 11.33 2.06 -1.26
N HIS A 13 12.60 2.44 -1.39
CA HIS A 13 13.68 1.88 -0.59
C HIS A 13 14.46 2.95 0.19
N PRO A 14 15.21 2.54 1.24
CA PRO A 14 16.14 3.42 1.95
C PRO A 14 17.41 3.69 1.12
N ASP A 15 17.53 4.91 0.56
CA ASP A 15 18.59 5.48 -0.31
C ASP A 15 17.99 6.33 -1.43
N ASP A 16 16.86 5.90 -1.97
CA ASP A 16 16.09 6.56 -3.02
C ASP A 16 15.82 8.03 -2.71
N GLU A 17 15.43 8.32 -1.46
CA GLU A 17 15.10 9.68 -1.02
C GLU A 17 16.30 10.60 -1.13
N THR A 18 17.50 10.06 -0.91
CA THR A 18 18.75 10.80 -0.94
C THR A 18 19.27 10.91 -2.38
N ILE A 19 19.25 9.82 -3.14
CA ILE A 19 19.72 9.78 -4.54
C ILE A 19 18.90 10.74 -5.40
N THR A 20 17.57 10.62 -5.32
CA THR A 20 16.66 11.29 -6.26
C THR A 20 16.16 12.64 -5.78
N THR A 21 16.06 12.85 -4.46
CA THR A 21 15.43 14.06 -3.89
C THR A 21 16.18 14.68 -2.72
N GLY A 22 17.38 14.19 -2.39
CA GLY A 22 18.07 14.55 -1.16
C GLY A 22 18.40 16.04 -1.06
N GLY A 23 18.71 16.67 -2.19
CA GLY A 23 18.97 18.10 -2.23
C GLY A 23 17.69 18.92 -2.03
N THR A 24 16.59 18.55 -2.69
CA THR A 24 15.29 19.20 -2.52
C THR A 24 14.78 19.06 -1.09
N ILE A 25 14.96 17.88 -0.49
CA ILE A 25 14.64 17.64 0.93
C ILE A 25 15.43 18.60 1.82
N ALA A 26 16.75 18.67 1.67
CA ALA A 26 17.61 19.53 2.49
C ALA A 26 17.30 21.03 2.29
N ALA A 27 17.03 21.45 1.05
CA ALA A 27 16.65 22.83 0.72
C ALA A 27 15.34 23.22 1.44
N LEU A 28 14.29 22.41 1.29
CA LEU A 28 12.99 22.64 1.93
C LEU A 28 13.09 22.67 3.46
N VAL A 29 13.86 21.76 4.06
CA VAL A 29 14.12 21.77 5.51
C VAL A 29 14.84 23.05 5.92
N GLY A 30 15.86 23.48 5.17
CA GLY A 30 16.60 24.72 5.41
C GLY A 30 15.74 25.97 5.30
N GLU A 31 14.73 25.96 4.44
CA GLU A 31 13.71 27.00 4.30
C GLU A 31 12.64 26.98 5.40
N GLY A 32 12.67 25.98 6.31
CA GLY A 32 11.75 25.85 7.43
C GLY A 32 10.47 25.09 7.11
N ALA A 33 10.38 24.42 5.96
CA ALA A 33 9.28 23.51 5.67
C ALA A 33 9.32 22.28 6.60
N ARG A 34 8.15 21.69 6.85
CA ARG A 34 8.05 20.36 7.46
C ARG A 34 8.10 19.32 6.36
N VAL A 35 9.17 18.53 6.36
CA VAL A 35 9.35 17.44 5.41
C VAL A 35 9.14 16.11 6.11
N THR A 36 8.27 15.29 5.52
CA THR A 36 8.07 13.89 5.91
C THR A 36 8.56 12.99 4.77
N VAL A 37 9.39 12.01 5.07
CA VAL A 37 9.85 11.00 4.11
C VAL A 37 9.21 9.66 4.45
N LEU A 38 8.61 9.01 3.46
CA LEU A 38 7.94 7.72 3.59
C LEU A 38 8.65 6.69 2.71
N SER A 39 9.35 5.73 3.32
CA SER A 39 9.92 4.57 2.63
C SER A 39 8.92 3.41 2.64
N ALA A 40 8.66 2.80 1.49
CA ALA A 40 7.67 1.73 1.38
C ALA A 40 8.17 0.40 1.95
N THR A 41 9.46 0.11 1.79
CA THR A 41 10.13 -1.12 2.27
C THR A 41 11.40 -0.77 3.05
N ARG A 42 12.14 -1.79 3.50
CA ARG A 42 13.46 -1.60 4.16
C ARG A 42 14.62 -1.95 3.23
N GLY A 43 14.34 -2.22 1.96
CA GLY A 43 15.38 -2.58 1.00
C GLY A 43 16.05 -3.92 1.31
N GLU A 44 15.24 -4.88 1.73
CA GLU A 44 15.72 -6.17 2.24
C GLU A 44 16.42 -7.03 1.18
N ASP A 45 16.24 -6.73 -0.11
CA ASP A 45 16.85 -7.50 -1.21
C ASP A 45 18.05 -6.78 -1.87
N GLY A 46 18.53 -5.70 -1.26
CA GLY A 46 19.67 -4.94 -1.77
C GLY A 46 20.98 -5.74 -1.79
N GLU A 47 21.84 -5.44 -2.75
CA GLU A 47 23.23 -5.88 -2.75
C GLU A 47 24.03 -5.13 -1.66
N VAL A 48 25.21 -5.65 -1.31
CA VAL A 48 26.06 -5.03 -0.27
C VAL A 48 27.45 -4.69 -0.82
N ILE A 49 27.85 -3.41 -0.73
CA ILE A 49 29.15 -2.92 -1.21
C ILE A 49 30.32 -3.31 -0.29
N PRO A 50 30.29 -3.01 1.04
CA PRO A 50 31.48 -3.22 1.88
C PRO A 50 31.78 -4.70 2.08
N ALA A 51 33.04 -5.08 1.89
CA ALA A 51 33.48 -6.48 1.96
C ALA A 51 33.26 -7.11 3.33
N ASP A 52 33.39 -6.33 4.41
CA ASP A 52 33.15 -6.75 5.79
C ASP A 52 31.66 -7.02 6.10
N LEU A 53 30.76 -6.44 5.31
CA LEU A 53 29.30 -6.61 5.45
C LEU A 53 28.70 -7.54 4.40
N LYS A 54 29.49 -8.06 3.46
CA LYS A 54 29.00 -8.85 2.32
C LYS A 54 28.14 -10.06 2.71
N GLY A 55 28.37 -10.62 3.90
CA GLY A 55 27.54 -11.70 4.46
C GLY A 55 26.09 -11.30 4.80
N LEU A 56 25.71 -10.02 4.68
CA LEU A 56 24.33 -9.57 4.79
C LEU A 56 23.53 -9.74 3.48
N GLU A 57 24.19 -9.91 2.35
CA GLU A 57 23.52 -10.14 1.07
C GLU A 57 22.73 -11.47 1.12
N GLY A 58 21.46 -11.43 0.71
CA GLY A 58 20.52 -12.53 0.87
C GLY A 58 20.02 -12.74 2.32
N ASN A 59 20.63 -12.12 3.33
CA ASN A 59 20.10 -12.06 4.70
C ASN A 59 19.14 -10.87 4.84
N ARG A 60 17.94 -11.03 4.27
CA ARG A 60 16.89 -10.01 4.20
C ARG A 60 16.66 -9.27 5.52
N ALA A 61 16.43 -10.00 6.61
CA ALA A 61 16.17 -9.41 7.92
C ALA A 61 17.42 -8.73 8.53
N GLY A 62 18.63 -9.24 8.22
CA GLY A 62 19.88 -8.63 8.64
C GLY A 62 20.13 -7.31 7.93
N LEU A 63 20.00 -7.28 6.61
CA LEU A 63 20.19 -6.10 5.79
C LEU A 63 19.16 -5.01 6.14
N ALA A 64 17.89 -5.39 6.33
CA ALA A 64 16.83 -4.49 6.76
C ALA A 64 17.21 -3.66 8.00
N ARG A 65 17.77 -4.31 9.03
CA ARG A 65 18.18 -3.63 10.28
C ARG A 65 19.33 -2.64 10.06
N VAL A 66 20.25 -2.96 9.16
CA VAL A 66 21.36 -2.05 8.84
C VAL A 66 20.82 -0.85 8.05
N ARG A 67 20.01 -1.10 7.01
CA ARG A 67 19.43 -0.04 6.19
C ARG A 67 18.46 0.87 6.96
N GLU A 68 17.77 0.36 7.98
CA GLU A 68 16.99 1.18 8.93
C GLU A 68 17.87 2.19 9.69
N ALA A 69 19.09 1.80 10.08
CA ALA A 69 20.04 2.71 10.73
C ALA A 69 20.66 3.69 9.72
N GLU A 70 21.03 3.22 8.54
CA GLU A 70 21.61 4.05 7.47
C GLU A 70 20.66 5.17 7.04
N VAL A 71 19.38 4.87 6.83
CA VAL A 71 18.40 5.91 6.49
C VAL A 71 18.14 6.86 7.64
N ALA A 72 18.16 6.39 8.90
CA ALA A 72 18.04 7.29 10.04
C ALA A 72 19.20 8.30 10.09
N GLU A 73 20.42 7.84 9.80
CA GLU A 73 21.61 8.70 9.67
C GLU A 73 21.52 9.65 8.47
N ALA A 74 21.05 9.16 7.32
CA ALA A 74 20.82 9.99 6.12
C ALA A 74 19.78 11.09 6.40
N MET A 75 18.66 10.75 7.03
CA MET A 75 17.61 11.70 7.42
C MET A 75 18.14 12.76 8.38
N ALA A 76 18.98 12.37 9.34
CA ALA A 76 19.65 13.33 10.21
C ALA A 76 20.57 14.28 9.44
N ALA A 77 21.33 13.77 8.45
CA ALA A 77 22.20 14.58 7.60
C ALA A 77 21.42 15.58 6.71
N LEU A 78 20.23 15.19 6.25
CA LEU A 78 19.33 16.07 5.49
C LEU A 78 18.48 17.00 6.38
N GLY A 79 18.52 16.83 7.71
CA GLY A 79 17.73 17.60 8.68
C GLY A 79 16.26 17.17 8.78
N VAL A 80 15.88 16.02 8.22
CA VAL A 80 14.54 15.46 8.30
C VAL A 80 14.27 14.93 9.70
N ARG A 81 13.13 15.30 10.27
CA ARG A 81 12.70 14.85 11.60
C ARG A 81 11.65 13.75 11.58
N GLU A 82 10.96 13.60 10.45
CA GLU A 82 9.85 12.67 10.29
C GLU A 82 10.14 11.72 9.13
N HIS A 83 10.65 10.54 9.46
CA HIS A 83 10.78 9.42 8.53
C HIS A 83 9.87 8.29 8.97
N LEU A 84 9.18 7.68 8.01
CA LEU A 84 8.18 6.65 8.24
C LEU A 84 8.43 5.47 7.31
N PHE A 85 8.13 4.27 7.81
CA PHE A 85 7.96 3.09 6.97
C PHE A 85 6.48 2.86 6.69
N LEU A 86 6.12 2.60 5.43
CA LEU A 86 4.75 2.34 5.01
C LEU A 86 4.16 1.14 5.76
N GLY A 87 2.92 1.28 6.20
CA GLY A 87 2.23 0.27 7.01
C GLY A 87 2.65 0.24 8.49
N GLY A 88 3.76 0.87 8.86
CA GLY A 88 4.25 0.98 10.23
C GLY A 88 4.27 -0.37 10.94
N SER A 89 3.66 -0.46 12.13
CA SER A 89 3.53 -1.73 12.86
C SER A 89 2.34 -2.59 12.42
N ALA A 90 1.50 -2.11 11.49
CA ALA A 90 0.26 -2.79 11.10
C ALA A 90 0.48 -3.76 9.93
N HIS A 91 1.43 -3.45 9.05
CA HIS A 91 1.78 -4.25 7.90
C HIS A 91 3.18 -3.89 7.44
N THR A 92 3.94 -4.89 7.02
CA THR A 92 5.29 -4.70 6.45
C THR A 92 5.20 -5.08 4.98
N PHE A 93 5.50 -4.12 4.11
CA PHE A 93 5.83 -4.40 2.72
C PHE A 93 7.32 -4.69 2.64
N GLU A 94 7.67 -5.73 1.90
CA GLU A 94 9.05 -6.16 1.70
C GLU A 94 9.52 -5.74 0.32
N ASP A 95 10.81 -5.41 0.20
CA ASP A 95 11.48 -5.20 -1.07
C ASP A 95 11.26 -6.40 -2.00
N SER A 96 10.73 -6.12 -3.18
CA SER A 96 10.36 -7.16 -4.15
C SER A 96 11.57 -7.74 -4.86
N GLY A 97 12.71 -7.07 -4.81
CA GLY A 97 13.84 -7.37 -5.68
C GLY A 97 13.55 -7.02 -7.14
N MET A 98 14.55 -7.25 -7.99
CA MET A 98 14.47 -7.02 -9.42
C MET A 98 15.37 -7.96 -10.22
N GLU A 99 15.12 -8.03 -11.52
CA GLU A 99 16.04 -8.60 -12.51
C GLU A 99 16.31 -7.58 -13.61
N TRP A 100 17.44 -7.70 -14.30
CA TRP A 100 17.74 -6.86 -15.47
C TRP A 100 17.06 -7.43 -16.71
N GLY A 101 16.19 -6.63 -17.32
CA GLY A 101 15.52 -6.94 -18.57
C GLY A 101 16.47 -6.88 -19.79
N PRO A 102 16.05 -7.44 -20.94
CA PRO A 102 16.83 -7.45 -22.16
C PRO A 102 17.08 -6.05 -22.76
N ASP A 103 16.27 -5.06 -22.37
CA ASP A 103 16.40 -3.65 -22.73
C ASP A 103 17.33 -2.87 -21.79
N GLY A 104 17.96 -3.53 -20.82
CA GLY A 104 18.86 -2.90 -19.85
C GLY A 104 18.14 -2.15 -18.73
N HIS A 105 16.83 -2.38 -18.56
CA HIS A 105 16.04 -1.78 -17.49
C HIS A 105 15.58 -2.83 -16.47
N ALA A 106 15.33 -2.37 -15.25
CA ALA A 106 14.85 -3.26 -14.20
C ALA A 106 13.44 -3.77 -14.53
N VAL A 107 13.20 -5.04 -14.20
CA VAL A 107 11.91 -5.71 -14.28
C VAL A 107 11.64 -6.48 -12.99
N ALA A 108 10.38 -6.88 -12.80
CA ALA A 108 9.96 -7.75 -11.71
C ALA A 108 10.79 -9.03 -11.67
N ALA A 109 11.35 -9.37 -10.51
CA ALA A 109 12.06 -10.63 -10.30
C ALA A 109 11.13 -11.84 -10.51
N SER A 110 11.67 -12.93 -11.03
CA SER A 110 10.92 -14.17 -11.27
C SER A 110 10.43 -14.83 -9.97
N THR A 111 11.11 -14.57 -8.86
CA THR A 111 10.74 -15.02 -7.51
C THR A 111 10.75 -13.86 -6.55
N MET A 112 9.76 -13.81 -5.67
CA MET A 112 9.53 -12.68 -4.76
C MET A 112 9.12 -13.15 -3.37
N PRO A 113 9.40 -12.38 -2.31
CA PRO A 113 8.87 -12.65 -0.97
C PRO A 113 7.34 -12.52 -0.93
N ALA A 114 6.71 -13.15 0.05
CA ALA A 114 5.25 -13.17 0.17
C ALA A 114 4.62 -11.78 0.35
N ASN A 115 5.33 -10.83 0.96
CA ASN A 115 4.88 -9.44 1.13
C ASN A 115 5.57 -8.46 0.16
N ALA A 116 6.06 -8.94 -0.99
CA ALA A 116 6.66 -8.11 -2.02
C ALA A 116 5.74 -6.93 -2.37
N LEU A 117 6.29 -5.72 -2.31
CA LEU A 117 5.55 -4.49 -2.52
C LEU A 117 4.91 -4.43 -3.92
N CYS A 118 5.65 -4.77 -4.99
CA CYS A 118 5.13 -4.77 -6.35
C CYS A 118 4.15 -5.91 -6.64
N ALA A 119 4.06 -6.93 -5.77
CA ALA A 119 3.03 -7.97 -5.86
C ALA A 119 1.79 -7.63 -5.02
N ALA A 120 1.88 -6.67 -4.09
CA ALA A 120 0.76 -6.29 -3.25
C ALA A 120 -0.43 -5.72 -4.06
N GLU A 121 -1.65 -5.83 -3.55
CA GLU A 121 -2.80 -5.18 -4.20
C GLU A 121 -2.62 -3.65 -4.21
N LEU A 122 -2.67 -3.03 -5.39
CA LEU A 122 -2.54 -1.57 -5.56
C LEU A 122 -3.42 -0.81 -4.55
N SER A 123 -4.70 -1.18 -4.48
CA SER A 123 -5.65 -0.53 -3.57
C SER A 123 -5.25 -0.61 -2.10
N THR A 124 -4.47 -1.62 -1.71
CA THR A 124 -3.94 -1.78 -0.34
C THR A 124 -2.81 -0.79 -0.09
N VAL A 125 -1.83 -0.74 -0.98
CA VAL A 125 -0.70 0.20 -0.89
C VAL A 125 -1.22 1.64 -0.89
N SER A 126 -2.11 1.99 -1.82
CA SER A 126 -2.71 3.34 -1.90
C SER A 126 -3.45 3.75 -0.63
N ARG A 127 -4.11 2.81 0.06
CA ARG A 127 -4.80 3.10 1.33
C ARG A 127 -3.85 3.43 2.47
N TYR A 128 -2.68 2.81 2.50
CA TYR A 128 -1.67 3.14 3.50
C TYR A 128 -1.05 4.50 3.21
N ILE A 129 -0.72 4.80 1.94
CA ILE A 129 -0.20 6.11 1.55
C ILE A 129 -1.25 7.21 1.81
N ALA A 130 -2.52 6.99 1.45
CA ALA A 130 -3.60 7.95 1.71
C ALA A 130 -3.78 8.24 3.19
N ALA A 131 -3.58 7.23 4.07
CA ALA A 131 -3.61 7.45 5.52
C ALA A 131 -2.48 8.38 5.98
N VAL A 132 -1.29 8.27 5.40
CA VAL A 132 -0.17 9.18 5.68
C VAL A 132 -0.47 10.58 5.14
N ILE A 133 -1.05 10.71 3.94
CA ILE A 133 -1.49 12.01 3.39
C ILE A 133 -2.51 12.67 4.32
N ASP A 134 -3.49 11.93 4.83
CA ASP A 134 -4.50 12.44 5.77
C ASP A 134 -3.89 12.89 7.11
N GLU A 135 -2.84 12.22 7.56
CA GLU A 135 -2.13 12.51 8.81
C GLU A 135 -1.19 13.72 8.69
N VAL A 136 -0.33 13.71 7.68
CA VAL A 136 0.69 14.74 7.41
C VAL A 136 0.05 16.02 6.86
N ARG A 137 -1.06 15.88 6.11
CA ARG A 137 -1.73 16.96 5.38
C ARG A 137 -0.77 17.76 4.50
N PRO A 138 -0.03 17.10 3.59
CA PRO A 138 1.02 17.75 2.81
C PRO A 138 0.42 18.72 1.78
N HIS A 139 1.06 19.87 1.59
CA HIS A 139 0.75 20.81 0.52
C HIS A 139 1.26 20.31 -0.84
N ALA A 140 2.38 19.57 -0.84
CA ALA A 140 2.91 18.91 -2.03
C ALA A 140 3.31 17.45 -1.70
N VAL A 141 3.05 16.54 -2.63
CA VAL A 141 3.51 15.15 -2.59
C VAL A 141 4.50 14.93 -3.74
N ILE A 142 5.63 14.28 -3.47
CA ILE A 142 6.67 13.98 -4.46
C ILE A 142 6.94 12.46 -4.46
N THR A 143 6.96 11.86 -5.65
CA THR A 143 7.16 10.40 -5.85
C THR A 143 7.81 10.16 -7.23
N TYR A 144 8.03 8.91 -7.61
CA TYR A 144 8.53 8.55 -8.95
C TYR A 144 7.59 8.93 -10.09
N ALA A 145 8.16 9.12 -11.29
CA ALA A 145 7.43 9.06 -12.55
C ALA A 145 6.88 7.66 -12.86
N ALA A 146 5.97 7.56 -13.84
CA ALA A 146 5.26 6.32 -14.18
C ALA A 146 6.17 5.16 -14.62
N ASN A 147 7.37 5.48 -15.11
CA ASN A 147 8.38 4.51 -15.52
C ASN A 147 9.26 4.00 -14.36
N GLY A 148 9.09 4.52 -13.13
CA GLY A 148 9.92 4.18 -11.97
C GLY A 148 11.38 4.63 -12.08
N GLY A 149 11.71 5.57 -12.95
CA GLY A 149 13.08 6.02 -13.23
C GLY A 149 13.86 5.03 -14.10
N TYR A 150 14.38 3.96 -13.52
CA TYR A 150 15.10 2.91 -14.25
C TYR A 150 14.28 1.62 -14.48
N GLY A 151 13.00 1.64 -14.10
CA GLY A 151 12.08 0.53 -14.28
C GLY A 151 11.83 -0.34 -13.05
N HIS A 152 12.43 -0.01 -11.90
CA HIS A 152 12.30 -0.87 -10.71
C HIS A 152 10.83 -1.14 -10.38
N PRO A 153 10.42 -2.41 -10.21
CA PRO A 153 9.02 -2.78 -10.02
C PRO A 153 8.38 -2.11 -8.79
N ASP A 154 9.14 -1.95 -7.71
CA ASP A 154 8.67 -1.23 -6.51
C ASP A 154 8.51 0.28 -6.74
N HIS A 155 9.35 0.92 -7.55
CA HIS A 155 9.22 2.35 -7.85
C HIS A 155 7.94 2.58 -8.66
N VAL A 156 7.67 1.71 -9.64
CA VAL A 156 6.43 1.72 -10.42
C VAL A 156 5.23 1.53 -9.50
N ARG A 157 5.27 0.56 -8.58
CA ARG A 157 4.17 0.37 -7.62
C ARG A 157 3.98 1.57 -6.70
N VAL A 158 5.05 2.19 -6.20
CA VAL A 158 4.94 3.39 -5.37
C VAL A 158 4.35 4.56 -6.15
N HIS A 159 4.72 4.73 -7.42
CA HIS A 159 4.08 5.70 -8.32
C HIS A 159 2.57 5.45 -8.43
N GLU A 160 2.16 4.25 -8.88
CA GLU A 160 0.76 3.89 -9.05
C GLU A 160 -0.03 4.10 -7.76
N ALA A 161 0.54 3.65 -6.64
CA ALA A 161 -0.11 3.72 -5.35
C ALA A 161 -0.25 5.15 -4.83
N THR A 162 0.75 6.00 -5.06
CA THR A 162 0.75 7.40 -4.65
C THR A 162 -0.24 8.23 -5.47
N VAL A 163 -0.28 8.03 -6.80
CA VAL A 163 -1.28 8.66 -7.67
C VAL A 163 -2.69 8.34 -7.18
N ALA A 164 -2.99 7.06 -6.98
CA ALA A 164 -4.29 6.63 -6.48
C ALA A 164 -4.56 7.09 -5.02
N ALA A 165 -3.51 7.27 -4.21
CA ALA A 165 -3.64 7.74 -2.83
C ALA A 165 -4.01 9.22 -2.73
N VAL A 166 -3.49 10.06 -3.62
CA VAL A 166 -3.83 11.49 -3.67
C VAL A 166 -5.33 11.70 -3.94
N ASP A 167 -5.92 10.89 -4.82
CA ASP A 167 -7.37 10.91 -5.08
C ASP A 167 -8.20 10.31 -3.94
N LEU A 168 -7.64 9.33 -3.23
CA LEU A 168 -8.31 8.59 -2.16
C LEU A 168 -8.32 9.32 -0.82
N ALA A 169 -7.29 10.14 -0.56
CA ALA A 169 -7.14 10.88 0.70
C ALA A 169 -8.28 11.89 0.90
N ALA A 170 -8.66 12.10 2.15
CA ALA A 170 -9.59 13.17 2.52
C ALA A 170 -8.91 14.54 2.45
N TRP A 171 -7.62 14.61 2.81
CA TRP A 171 -6.81 15.80 2.60
C TRP A 171 -6.46 15.95 1.12
N ARG A 172 -6.70 17.15 0.57
CA ARG A 172 -6.34 17.49 -0.82
C ARG A 172 -4.99 18.18 -0.85
N ALA A 173 -3.96 17.44 -1.27
CA ALA A 173 -2.67 18.04 -1.58
C ALA A 173 -2.82 19.04 -2.73
N GLY A 174 -2.13 20.17 -2.64
CA GLY A 174 -2.20 21.22 -3.65
C GLY A 174 -1.43 20.88 -4.93
N ARG A 175 -0.46 19.96 -4.86
CA ARG A 175 0.32 19.48 -6.00
C ARG A 175 0.87 18.06 -5.79
N LEU A 176 0.90 17.27 -6.85
CA LEU A 176 1.66 16.02 -6.98
C LEU A 176 2.75 16.20 -8.03
N LEU A 177 4.00 15.95 -7.64
CA LEU A 177 5.17 16.01 -8.51
C LEU A 177 5.79 14.64 -8.69
N PHE A 178 6.39 14.43 -9.86
CA PHE A 178 7.15 13.23 -10.18
C PHE A 178 8.61 13.56 -10.38
N VAL A 179 9.51 12.78 -9.76
CA VAL A 179 10.94 12.79 -10.11
C VAL A 179 11.06 12.33 -11.55
N ASP A 180 11.56 13.22 -12.41
CA ASP A 180 11.63 12.99 -13.85
C ASP A 180 12.83 13.74 -14.41
N VAL A 181 13.79 13.03 -15.02
CA VAL A 181 15.11 13.57 -15.36
C VAL A 181 15.23 13.75 -16.87
N PRO A 182 15.60 14.94 -17.38
CA PRO A 182 15.89 15.14 -18.80
C PRO A 182 16.95 14.15 -19.30
N ALA A 183 16.81 13.69 -20.55
CA ALA A 183 17.75 12.72 -21.12
C ALA A 183 19.19 13.27 -21.16
N GLU A 184 19.33 14.56 -21.45
CA GLU A 184 20.60 15.27 -21.51
C GLU A 184 21.29 15.29 -20.15
N VAL A 185 20.53 15.56 -19.08
CA VAL A 185 21.02 15.54 -17.70
C VAL A 185 21.41 14.13 -17.28
N ALA A 186 20.64 13.11 -17.69
CA ALA A 186 21.01 11.72 -17.45
C ALA A 186 22.35 11.39 -18.14
N HIS A 187 22.55 11.78 -19.40
CA HIS A 187 23.83 11.63 -20.10
C HIS A 187 24.98 12.34 -19.40
N GLU A 188 24.78 13.58 -18.96
CA GLU A 188 25.79 14.34 -18.20
C GLU A 188 26.11 13.69 -16.85
N THR A 189 25.13 13.09 -16.17
CA THR A 189 25.33 12.45 -14.87
C THR A 189 26.30 11.26 -14.95
N PHE A 190 26.29 10.53 -16.07
CA PHE A 190 27.15 9.36 -16.31
C PHE A 190 28.37 9.66 -17.20
N ASP A 191 28.62 10.91 -17.56
CA ASP A 191 29.78 11.27 -18.38
C ASP A 191 31.09 11.13 -17.59
N ALA A 192 31.90 10.15 -17.99
CA ALA A 192 33.20 9.84 -17.39
C ALA A 192 34.32 10.83 -17.76
N ASN A 193 34.08 11.76 -18.69
CA ASN A 193 35.06 12.79 -19.05
C ASN A 193 35.03 14.00 -18.11
N GLN A 194 34.14 13.99 -17.13
CA GLN A 194 34.02 15.11 -16.19
C GLN A 194 35.24 15.22 -15.28
N PRO A 195 35.65 16.46 -14.92
CA PRO A 195 36.76 16.67 -14.00
C PRO A 195 36.53 15.95 -12.66
N GLY A 196 37.55 15.23 -12.19
CA GLY A 196 37.49 14.49 -10.94
C GLY A 196 37.01 13.04 -11.07
N PHE A 197 36.50 12.61 -12.24
CA PHE A 197 36.00 11.24 -12.42
C PHE A 197 37.13 10.20 -12.37
N ALA A 198 38.25 10.46 -13.03
CA ALA A 198 39.38 9.53 -13.12
C ALA A 198 39.98 9.19 -11.74
N GLU A 199 39.90 10.12 -10.79
CA GLU A 199 40.38 9.99 -9.42
C GLU A 199 39.45 9.13 -8.53
N THR A 200 38.23 8.85 -8.98
CA THR A 200 37.24 8.10 -8.18
C THR A 200 37.53 6.60 -8.14
N GLY A 201 38.13 6.06 -9.21
CA GLY A 201 38.26 4.61 -9.43
C GLY A 201 36.96 3.91 -9.85
N PHE A 202 35.86 4.64 -10.09
CA PHE A 202 34.60 4.09 -10.59
C PHE A 202 34.69 3.75 -12.08
N SER A 203 33.84 2.81 -12.50
CA SER A 203 33.74 2.40 -13.91
C SER A 203 32.85 3.36 -14.70
N PRO A 204 33.18 3.66 -15.97
CA PRO A 204 32.29 4.41 -16.85
C PRO A 204 31.06 3.58 -17.22
N ALA A 205 29.91 4.25 -17.37
CA ALA A 205 28.70 3.63 -17.85
C ALA A 205 28.87 3.20 -19.33
N GLN A 206 28.46 1.98 -19.66
CA GLN A 206 28.43 1.51 -21.06
C GLN A 206 27.13 1.93 -21.77
N THR A 207 26.04 2.00 -21.00
CA THR A 207 24.73 2.50 -21.40
C THR A 207 24.17 3.33 -20.25
N ILE A 208 23.24 4.24 -20.55
CA ILE A 208 22.57 5.03 -19.51
C ILE A 208 21.46 4.16 -18.90
N PRO A 209 21.57 3.75 -17.63
CA PRO A 209 20.65 2.79 -17.02
C PRO A 209 19.36 3.45 -16.51
N THR A 210 18.84 4.45 -17.21
CA THR A 210 17.63 5.19 -16.84
C THR A 210 16.69 5.29 -18.02
N LYS A 211 15.38 5.27 -17.77
CA LYS A 211 14.37 5.48 -18.81
C LYS A 211 14.23 6.98 -19.11
N PRO A 212 13.88 7.35 -20.35
CA PRO A 212 13.63 8.75 -20.72
C PRO A 212 12.43 9.31 -19.95
N PRO A 213 12.32 10.65 -19.84
CA PRO A 213 11.25 11.26 -19.09
C PRO A 213 9.88 10.96 -19.71
N VAL A 214 8.87 10.82 -18.85
CA VAL A 214 7.51 10.46 -19.28
C VAL A 214 6.62 11.68 -19.51
N SER A 215 7.05 12.86 -19.09
CA SER A 215 6.29 14.10 -19.18
C SER A 215 7.20 15.31 -19.31
N GLU A 216 6.60 16.47 -19.61
CA GLU A 216 7.33 17.73 -19.67
C GLU A 216 7.93 18.07 -18.30
N ILE A 217 9.22 18.42 -18.30
CA ILE A 217 9.93 18.85 -17.11
C ILE A 217 9.56 20.30 -16.81
N VAL A 218 8.95 20.53 -15.65
CA VAL A 218 8.39 21.84 -15.26
C VAL A 218 9.14 22.48 -14.10
N ILE A 219 9.95 21.73 -13.36
CA ILE A 219 10.77 22.24 -12.26
C ILE A 219 12.21 21.72 -12.41
N ALA A 220 13.16 22.61 -12.19
CA ALA A 220 14.57 22.31 -11.99
C ALA A 220 14.98 22.98 -10.67
N GLN A 221 14.94 22.21 -9.58
CA GLN A 221 15.27 22.68 -8.25
C GLN A 221 16.79 22.77 -8.12
N ASP A 222 17.32 23.99 -7.94
CA ASP A 222 18.73 24.19 -7.59
C ASP A 222 18.98 23.69 -6.16
N ILE A 223 19.98 22.82 -6.01
CA ILE A 223 20.41 22.23 -4.74
C ILE A 223 21.89 22.51 -4.44
N SER A 224 22.53 23.40 -5.20
CA SER A 224 23.96 23.73 -5.09
C SER A 224 24.37 24.11 -3.66
N SER A 225 23.51 24.86 -2.96
CA SER A 225 23.74 25.33 -1.59
C SER A 225 23.71 24.22 -0.54
N VAL A 226 23.12 23.06 -0.86
CA VAL A 226 22.90 21.94 0.06
C VAL A 226 23.59 20.64 -0.39
N LEU A 227 24.46 20.70 -1.40
CA LEU A 227 25.25 19.55 -1.87
C LEU A 227 26.04 18.86 -0.76
N GLY A 228 26.52 19.60 0.23
CA GLY A 228 27.20 19.03 1.40
C GLY A 228 26.29 18.09 2.20
N ALA A 229 25.05 18.49 2.45
CA ALA A 229 24.06 17.67 3.16
C ALA A 229 23.70 16.41 2.34
N LYS A 230 23.43 16.58 1.04
CA LYS A 230 23.16 15.45 0.13
C LYS A 230 24.32 14.46 0.11
N ARG A 231 25.57 14.94 0.02
CA ARG A 231 26.76 14.09 0.04
C ARG A 231 26.92 13.33 1.36
N SER A 232 26.68 13.99 2.50
CA SER A 232 26.71 13.33 3.82
C SER A 232 25.63 12.26 3.95
N ALA A 233 24.42 12.52 3.44
CA ALA A 233 23.34 11.55 3.41
C ALA A 233 23.65 10.35 2.49
N LEU A 234 24.24 10.59 1.31
CA LEU A 234 24.67 9.51 0.41
C LEU A 234 25.70 8.61 1.10
N ALA A 235 26.66 9.21 1.83
CA ALA A 235 27.68 8.47 2.56
C ALA A 235 27.13 7.66 3.75
N ALA A 236 25.95 8.01 4.28
CA ALA A 236 25.30 7.26 5.36
C ALA A 236 24.75 5.91 4.86
N HIS A 237 24.34 5.82 3.59
CA HIS A 237 23.88 4.59 2.94
C HIS A 237 25.04 3.67 2.53
N ARG A 238 25.97 3.40 3.44
CA ARG A 238 27.25 2.73 3.15
C ARG A 238 27.13 1.32 2.55
N THR A 239 26.03 0.60 2.80
CA THR A 239 25.80 -0.70 2.17
C THR A 239 25.43 -0.58 0.69
N GLN A 240 24.83 0.54 0.29
CA GLN A 240 24.24 0.75 -1.04
C GLN A 240 25.01 1.76 -1.90
N VAL A 241 25.74 2.69 -1.29
CA VAL A 241 26.35 3.84 -1.94
C VAL A 241 27.82 4.01 -1.52
N ALA A 242 28.70 4.12 -2.51
CA ALA A 242 30.08 4.54 -2.33
C ALA A 242 30.26 5.98 -2.85
N VAL A 243 30.76 6.90 -2.02
CA VAL A 243 30.95 8.32 -2.39
C VAL A 243 32.44 8.63 -2.56
N SER A 244 32.81 9.27 -3.68
CA SER A 244 34.18 9.73 -3.94
C SER A 244 34.17 11.08 -4.66
N GLY A 245 34.79 12.11 -4.06
CA GLY A 245 34.80 13.46 -4.63
C GLY A 245 33.39 14.03 -4.84
N GLY A 246 33.09 14.44 -6.07
CA GLY A 246 31.77 14.90 -6.52
C GLY A 246 30.91 13.79 -7.15
N PHE A 247 31.27 12.52 -6.93
CA PHE A 247 30.64 11.36 -7.56
C PHE A 247 30.23 10.33 -6.51
N PHE A 248 29.34 9.43 -6.90
CA PHE A 248 28.99 8.23 -6.16
C PHE A 248 28.77 7.06 -7.11
N ALA A 249 28.81 5.84 -6.58
CA ALA A 249 28.49 4.62 -7.31
C ALA A 249 27.63 3.69 -6.44
N LEU A 250 26.83 2.85 -7.09
CA LEU A 250 26.11 1.75 -6.43
C LEU A 250 26.95 0.48 -6.49
N SER A 251 26.35 -0.68 -6.17
CA SER A 251 27.03 -1.98 -6.19
C SER A 251 27.60 -2.38 -7.56
N ASN A 252 27.03 -1.85 -8.65
CA ASN A 252 27.56 -2.04 -10.00
C ASN A 252 28.89 -1.31 -10.27
N GLY A 253 29.34 -0.45 -9.36
CA GLY A 253 30.60 0.29 -9.48
C GLY A 253 30.60 1.36 -10.57
N ILE A 254 29.44 1.69 -11.15
CA ILE A 254 29.32 2.72 -12.19
C ILE A 254 29.24 4.09 -11.54
N GLY A 255 30.14 4.98 -11.93
CA GLY A 255 30.23 6.33 -11.37
C GLY A 255 29.13 7.25 -11.88
N MET A 256 28.51 7.99 -10.98
CA MET A 256 27.48 9.00 -11.22
C MET A 256 27.88 10.31 -10.55
N LYS A 257 27.70 11.43 -11.24
CA LYS A 257 27.90 12.74 -10.63
C LYS A 257 26.81 13.06 -9.62
N ILE A 258 27.20 13.66 -8.50
CA ILE A 258 26.27 14.31 -7.59
C ILE A 258 25.86 15.64 -8.25
N VAL A 259 24.73 15.61 -8.94
CA VAL A 259 24.17 16.77 -9.67
C VAL A 259 23.79 17.91 -8.73
N ASP A 260 23.77 19.12 -9.26
CA ASP A 260 23.40 20.36 -8.57
C ASP A 260 21.93 20.77 -8.78
N HIS A 261 21.19 20.03 -9.60
CA HIS A 261 19.76 20.21 -9.83
C HIS A 261 18.98 18.90 -9.72
N GLU A 262 17.77 18.98 -9.20
CA GLU A 262 16.79 17.90 -9.18
C GLU A 262 15.55 18.30 -9.98
N TYR A 263 15.06 17.39 -10.83
CA TYR A 263 14.08 17.72 -11.87
C TYR A 263 12.75 17.02 -11.62
N TYR A 264 11.67 17.75 -11.92
CA TYR A 264 10.32 17.25 -11.71
C TYR A 264 9.36 17.57 -12.85
N SER A 265 8.46 16.63 -13.11
CA SER A 265 7.24 16.85 -13.89
C SER A 265 6.01 16.93 -12.97
N ILE A 266 4.89 17.44 -13.49
CA ILE A 266 3.63 17.54 -12.72
C ILE A 266 2.75 16.33 -12.99
N GLY A 267 2.29 15.68 -11.92
CA GLY A 267 1.28 14.63 -11.99
C GLY A 267 -0.14 15.15 -11.84
N ALA A 268 -0.39 16.01 -10.85
CA ALA A 268 -1.72 16.55 -10.57
C ALA A 268 -1.67 17.83 -9.73
N GLY A 269 -2.81 18.52 -9.63
CA GLY A 269 -3.00 19.71 -8.80
C GLY A 269 -2.63 21.01 -9.51
N THR A 270 -2.22 22.01 -8.74
CA THR A 270 -1.96 23.36 -9.23
C THR A 270 -0.78 23.37 -10.22
N PRO A 271 -0.96 23.75 -11.49
CA PRO A 271 0.13 23.76 -12.47
C PRO A 271 1.16 24.86 -12.18
N ILE A 272 2.34 24.77 -12.79
CA ILE A 272 3.22 25.95 -12.95
C ILE A 272 2.61 26.82 -14.06
N SER A 273 2.56 28.14 -13.85
CA SER A 273 1.99 29.03 -14.85
C SER A 273 2.76 28.96 -16.17
N ALA A 274 2.03 28.94 -17.30
CA ALA A 274 2.65 28.95 -18.63
C ALA A 274 3.55 30.19 -18.84
N GLN A 275 3.23 31.30 -18.17
CA GLN A 275 4.09 32.48 -18.15
C GLN A 275 5.44 32.22 -17.49
N ARG A 276 5.47 31.44 -16.40
CA ARG A 276 6.72 31.09 -15.75
C ARG A 276 7.56 30.17 -16.64
N LEU A 277 6.95 29.16 -17.24
CA LEU A 277 7.64 28.15 -18.07
C LEU A 277 8.27 28.72 -19.35
N ARG A 278 7.85 29.90 -19.83
CA ARG A 278 8.49 30.58 -20.98
C ARG A 278 9.98 30.90 -20.77
N SER A 279 10.45 30.95 -19.53
CA SER A 279 11.86 31.20 -19.19
C SER A 279 12.62 29.92 -18.82
N GLY A 280 12.03 28.75 -19.04
CA GLY A 280 12.52 27.47 -18.57
C GLY A 280 11.78 26.93 -17.35
N PRO A 281 12.19 25.77 -16.82
CA PRO A 281 11.59 25.14 -15.64
C PRO A 281 11.59 26.08 -14.43
N ALA A 282 10.57 25.94 -13.58
CA ALA A 282 10.50 26.68 -12.33
C ALA A 282 11.67 26.30 -11.39
N PRO A 283 12.24 27.25 -10.65
CA PRO A 283 13.43 27.01 -9.82
C PRO A 283 13.11 26.34 -8.47
N HIS A 284 11.82 26.22 -8.13
CA HIS A 284 11.40 25.74 -6.81
C HIS A 284 10.13 24.89 -6.87
N VAL A 285 10.08 23.78 -6.12
CA VAL A 285 8.96 22.83 -6.14
C VAL A 285 7.61 23.42 -5.69
N LEU A 286 7.64 24.48 -4.89
CA LEU A 286 6.44 25.21 -4.43
C LEU A 286 6.09 26.45 -5.27
N THR A 287 6.78 26.69 -6.39
CA THR A 287 6.49 27.83 -7.28
C THR A 287 5.01 27.83 -7.70
N ASP A 288 4.36 28.99 -7.68
CA ASP A 288 2.94 29.18 -8.01
C ASP A 288 1.93 28.40 -7.14
N LEU A 289 2.37 27.76 -6.04
CA LEU A 289 1.48 27.05 -5.13
C LEU A 289 1.01 27.96 -3.99
N ASP A 290 -0.29 28.26 -3.94
CA ASP A 290 -0.89 28.99 -2.82
C ASP A 290 -1.17 28.03 -1.65
N ILE A 291 -0.23 28.02 -0.70
CA ILE A 291 -0.26 27.16 0.48
C ILE A 291 -1.42 27.55 1.42
N ALA A 292 -1.76 28.84 1.50
CA ALA A 292 -2.85 29.29 2.37
C ALA A 292 -4.22 28.83 1.83
N VAL A 293 -4.38 28.83 0.51
CA VAL A 293 -5.60 28.28 -0.12
C VAL A 293 -5.73 26.78 0.17
N CYS A 294 -4.64 26.01 0.12
CA CYS A 294 -4.66 24.57 0.43
C CYS A 294 -5.23 24.28 1.84
N GLU A 295 -4.92 25.12 2.84
CA GLU A 295 -5.47 24.99 4.20
C GLU A 295 -6.98 25.20 4.26
N THR A 296 -7.50 26.13 3.47
CA THR A 296 -8.92 26.54 3.50
C THR A 296 -9.84 25.68 2.63
N GLN A 297 -9.30 24.91 1.68
CA GLN A 297 -10.07 23.98 0.84
C GLN A 297 -10.58 22.74 1.62
N THR A 298 -10.24 22.62 2.90
CA THR A 298 -10.76 21.59 3.78
C THR A 298 -12.11 22.04 4.36
N PRO A 299 -13.19 21.24 4.30
CA PRO A 299 -14.45 21.62 4.92
C PRO A 299 -14.23 21.90 6.41
N SER A 300 -14.67 23.07 6.86
CA SER A 300 -14.56 23.60 8.22
C SER A 300 -14.75 22.52 9.29
N ALA A 301 -13.64 22.08 9.89
CA ALA A 301 -13.63 21.27 11.10
C ALA A 301 -13.64 22.20 12.32
N VAL A 302 -14.78 22.81 12.62
CA VAL A 302 -15.00 23.41 13.95
C VAL A 302 -15.13 22.26 14.95
N GLY A 303 -14.15 22.13 15.85
CA GLY A 303 -14.21 21.22 17.00
C GLY A 303 -13.04 20.25 17.08
N ALA A 304 -11.91 20.72 17.59
CA ALA A 304 -10.75 19.89 17.87
C ALA A 304 -10.96 18.98 19.10
N ALA A 305 -10.53 17.74 18.97
CA ALA A 305 -9.74 17.03 19.99
C ALA A 305 -8.78 16.08 19.26
N PRO A 306 -7.53 15.89 19.71
CA PRO A 306 -6.59 14.98 19.07
C PRO A 306 -7.14 13.55 19.22
N LEU A 307 -7.64 13.00 18.12
CA LEU A 307 -8.20 11.66 18.11
C LEU A 307 -7.06 10.65 18.29
N ARG A 308 -6.86 10.26 19.56
CA ARG A 308 -6.33 8.96 19.99
C ARG A 308 -6.66 7.92 18.91
N ARG A 309 -5.63 7.34 18.29
CA ARG A 309 -5.66 6.23 17.30
C ARG A 309 -6.98 5.44 17.37
N ARG A 310 -7.95 5.82 16.53
CA ARG A 310 -9.12 4.97 16.30
C ARG A 310 -8.70 3.93 15.28
N ARG A 311 -8.51 2.71 15.78
CA ARG A 311 -8.55 1.44 15.04
C ARG A 311 -9.61 1.55 13.93
N ARG A 312 -9.17 1.76 12.67
CA ARG A 312 -10.08 1.86 11.50
C ARG A 312 -10.94 0.60 11.47
N GLU A 313 -12.26 0.78 11.50
CA GLU A 313 -13.23 -0.31 11.33
C GLU A 313 -13.04 -0.97 9.95
N PRO A 314 -13.28 -2.29 9.84
CA PRO A 314 -13.25 -2.99 8.56
C PRO A 314 -14.22 -2.31 7.57
N LYS A 315 -13.76 -2.08 6.33
CA LYS A 315 -14.61 -1.56 5.24
C LYS A 315 -15.93 -2.34 5.21
N LYS A 316 -17.06 -1.64 5.26
CA LYS A 316 -18.39 -2.25 5.18
C LYS A 316 -18.48 -3.06 3.87
N PRO A 317 -19.04 -4.28 3.88
CA PRO A 317 -19.21 -5.08 2.66
C PRO A 317 -19.99 -4.30 1.60
N GLY A 318 -19.57 -4.40 0.34
CA GLY A 318 -20.25 -3.76 -0.79
C GLY A 318 -21.57 -4.46 -1.16
N PHE A 319 -22.34 -3.85 -2.06
CA PHE A 319 -23.63 -4.37 -2.53
C PHE A 319 -23.61 -5.85 -2.94
N PHE A 320 -22.59 -6.27 -3.71
CA PHE A 320 -22.45 -7.65 -4.17
C PHE A 320 -22.33 -8.68 -3.04
N ALA A 321 -21.78 -8.30 -1.88
CA ALA A 321 -21.68 -9.20 -0.74
C ALA A 321 -23.08 -9.53 -0.16
N TYR A 322 -23.96 -8.53 -0.10
CA TYR A 322 -25.34 -8.73 0.35
C TYR A 322 -26.19 -9.46 -0.69
N ALA A 323 -26.00 -9.16 -1.99
CA ALA A 323 -26.68 -9.89 -3.07
C ALA A 323 -26.32 -11.39 -3.05
N HIS A 324 -25.02 -11.71 -2.94
CA HIS A 324 -24.57 -13.10 -2.81
C HIS A 324 -25.12 -13.76 -1.54
N ALA A 325 -25.07 -13.07 -0.40
CA ALA A 325 -25.61 -13.58 0.86
C ALA A 325 -27.10 -13.95 0.76
N VAL A 326 -27.93 -13.13 0.10
CA VAL A 326 -29.35 -13.40 -0.10
C VAL A 326 -29.56 -14.62 -1.00
N VAL A 327 -28.85 -14.71 -2.13
CA VAL A 327 -28.98 -15.86 -3.06
C VAL A 327 -28.62 -17.17 -2.35
N LEU A 328 -27.49 -17.18 -1.65
CA LEU A 328 -27.04 -18.37 -0.91
C LEU A 328 -28.01 -18.74 0.22
N ALA A 329 -28.55 -17.74 0.92
CA ALA A 329 -29.53 -17.95 1.99
C ALA A 329 -30.84 -18.56 1.51
N VAL A 330 -31.35 -18.11 0.35
CA VAL A 330 -32.56 -18.69 -0.26
C VAL A 330 -32.34 -20.16 -0.60
N LEU A 331 -31.19 -20.49 -1.19
CA LEU A 331 -30.85 -21.87 -1.53
C LEU A 331 -30.75 -22.76 -0.28
N ILE A 332 -30.03 -22.30 0.75
CA ILE A 332 -29.87 -23.03 2.02
C ILE A 332 -31.21 -23.18 2.73
N GLY A 333 -32.00 -22.12 2.81
CA GLY A 333 -33.30 -22.13 3.48
C GLY A 333 -34.27 -23.10 2.82
N PHE A 334 -34.31 -23.12 1.49
CA PHE A 334 -35.15 -24.06 0.74
C PHE A 334 -34.69 -25.52 0.91
N LEU A 335 -33.41 -25.82 0.65
CA LEU A 335 -32.89 -27.19 0.75
C LEU A 335 -32.95 -27.74 2.18
N GLY A 336 -32.63 -26.90 3.17
CA GLY A 336 -32.75 -27.24 4.59
C GLY A 336 -34.19 -27.53 5.00
N ALA A 337 -35.14 -26.69 4.59
CA ALA A 337 -36.56 -26.93 4.85
C ALA A 337 -37.03 -28.26 4.25
N MET A 338 -36.60 -28.61 3.03
CA MET A 338 -37.00 -29.87 2.38
C MET A 338 -36.43 -31.13 3.04
N GLN A 339 -35.29 -31.04 3.74
CA GLN A 339 -34.58 -32.23 4.22
C GLN A 339 -34.65 -32.43 5.75
N HIS A 340 -34.97 -31.39 6.55
CA HIS A 340 -34.81 -31.44 8.01
C HIS A 340 -35.69 -32.47 8.74
N LEU A 341 -36.76 -32.95 8.10
CA LEU A 341 -37.64 -33.98 8.66
C LEU A 341 -37.17 -35.41 8.40
N ASN A 342 -36.14 -35.61 7.57
CA ASN A 342 -35.65 -36.95 7.25
C ASN A 342 -35.04 -37.66 8.47
N VAL A 343 -35.44 -38.93 8.66
CA VAL A 343 -34.95 -39.80 9.73
C VAL A 343 -34.66 -41.20 9.20
N SER A 344 -33.78 -41.90 9.89
CA SER A 344 -33.66 -43.35 9.78
C SER A 344 -34.07 -43.98 11.11
N VAL A 345 -34.85 -45.05 11.06
CA VAL A 345 -35.31 -45.77 12.26
C VAL A 345 -34.63 -47.13 12.29
N PHE A 346 -33.98 -47.44 13.41
CA PHE A 346 -33.30 -48.70 13.64
C PHE A 346 -33.88 -49.38 14.88
N ASP A 347 -33.89 -50.71 14.89
CA ASP A 347 -34.15 -51.50 16.08
C ASP A 347 -32.81 -52.06 16.58
N LEU A 348 -32.39 -51.64 17.77
CA LEU A 348 -31.13 -52.02 18.40
C LEU A 348 -31.45 -52.72 19.72
N ALA A 349 -31.30 -54.05 19.74
CA ALA A 349 -31.55 -54.89 20.92
C ALA A 349 -32.95 -54.69 21.55
N GLY A 350 -33.98 -54.48 20.72
CA GLY A 350 -35.37 -54.27 21.17
C GLY A 350 -35.71 -52.83 21.53
N ALA A 351 -34.77 -51.89 21.36
CA ALA A 351 -35.00 -50.46 21.53
C ALA A 351 -35.02 -49.75 20.15
N THR A 352 -36.12 -49.04 19.87
CA THR A 352 -36.21 -48.21 18.67
C THR A 352 -35.34 -46.97 18.79
N VAL A 353 -34.38 -46.81 17.89
CA VAL A 353 -33.50 -45.64 17.79
C VAL A 353 -33.85 -44.86 16.53
N ILE A 354 -34.22 -43.59 16.70
CA ILE A 354 -34.52 -42.66 15.61
C ILE A 354 -33.32 -41.75 15.39
N LEU A 355 -32.70 -41.82 14.20
CA LEU A 355 -31.57 -40.97 13.81
C LEU A 355 -32.07 -39.83 12.90
N PRO A 356 -32.17 -38.58 13.39
CA PRO A 356 -32.68 -37.45 12.62
C PRO A 356 -31.60 -36.79 11.75
N TRP A 357 -31.03 -37.57 10.83
CA TRP A 357 -29.92 -37.13 9.98
C TRP A 357 -30.28 -35.90 9.12
N GLY A 358 -31.55 -35.75 8.71
CA GLY A 358 -32.01 -34.62 7.91
C GLY A 358 -31.82 -33.28 8.61
N LEU A 359 -32.16 -33.23 9.90
CA LEU A 359 -31.99 -32.02 10.71
C LEU A 359 -30.49 -31.69 10.88
N VAL A 360 -29.67 -32.71 11.14
CA VAL A 360 -28.21 -32.56 11.28
C VAL A 360 -27.61 -31.98 9.99
N LEU A 361 -27.96 -32.54 8.83
CA LEU A 361 -27.45 -32.09 7.55
C LEU A 361 -27.90 -30.67 7.19
N SER A 362 -29.14 -30.32 7.52
CA SER A 362 -29.69 -28.97 7.31
C SER A 362 -28.92 -27.93 8.11
N LEU A 363 -28.68 -28.19 9.40
CA LEU A 363 -27.94 -27.29 10.28
C LEU A 363 -26.46 -27.19 9.88
N LEU A 364 -25.86 -28.30 9.42
CA LEU A 364 -24.50 -28.30 8.90
C LEU A 364 -24.38 -27.48 7.61
N LEU A 365 -25.33 -27.60 6.69
CA LEU A 365 -25.40 -26.77 5.48
C LEU A 365 -25.48 -25.28 5.83
N ALA A 366 -26.36 -24.91 6.79
CA ALA A 366 -26.47 -23.55 7.28
C ALA A 366 -25.16 -23.06 7.92
N ALA A 367 -24.52 -23.88 8.76
CA ALA A 367 -23.24 -23.54 9.38
C ALA A 367 -22.13 -23.29 8.35
N CYS A 368 -21.99 -24.18 7.36
CA CYS A 368 -21.00 -24.05 6.30
C CYS A 368 -21.24 -22.80 5.44
N GLY A 369 -22.48 -22.54 5.03
CA GLY A 369 -22.82 -21.37 4.21
C GLY A 369 -22.62 -20.04 4.94
N LEU A 370 -23.04 -19.96 6.20
CA LEU A 370 -22.83 -18.78 7.05
C LEU A 370 -21.34 -18.55 7.32
N TRP A 371 -20.58 -19.61 7.59
CA TRP A 371 -19.13 -19.54 7.75
C TRP A 371 -18.42 -19.11 6.46
N HIS A 372 -18.86 -19.61 5.30
CA HIS A 372 -18.35 -19.19 4.00
C HIS A 372 -18.54 -17.69 3.78
N LEU A 373 -19.75 -17.16 4.00
CA LEU A 373 -20.01 -15.72 3.87
C LEU A 373 -19.15 -14.90 4.84
N LYS A 374 -18.97 -15.38 6.07
CA LYS A 374 -18.13 -14.71 7.07
C LYS A 374 -16.66 -14.70 6.68
N THR A 375 -16.14 -15.81 6.18
CA THR A 375 -14.72 -15.94 5.81
C THR A 375 -14.39 -15.24 4.51
N MET A 376 -15.27 -15.33 3.52
CA MET A 376 -15.12 -14.69 2.21
C MET A 376 -15.15 -13.16 2.33
N TYR A 377 -16.09 -12.60 3.09
CA TYR A 377 -16.25 -11.14 3.21
C TYR A 377 -15.59 -10.54 4.45
N LEU A 378 -14.99 -11.35 5.32
CA LEU A 378 -14.37 -10.94 6.59
C LEU A 378 -15.29 -10.04 7.45
N SER A 379 -16.60 -10.24 7.35
CA SER A 379 -17.64 -9.46 8.01
C SER A 379 -18.77 -10.35 8.48
N SER A 380 -19.30 -10.06 9.67
CA SER A 380 -20.52 -10.71 10.18
C SER A 380 -21.79 -10.18 9.51
N SER A 381 -21.78 -9.03 8.83
CA SER A 381 -23.01 -8.40 8.35
C SER A 381 -23.71 -9.18 7.21
N PRO A 382 -23.05 -9.67 6.15
CA PRO A 382 -23.73 -10.43 5.10
C PRO A 382 -24.19 -11.80 5.62
N MET A 383 -23.40 -12.41 6.51
CA MET A 383 -23.76 -13.64 7.22
C MET A 383 -25.05 -13.48 8.04
N LEU A 384 -25.19 -12.39 8.82
CA LEU A 384 -26.39 -12.14 9.62
C LEU A 384 -27.62 -11.90 8.74
N VAL A 385 -27.48 -11.20 7.61
CA VAL A 385 -28.55 -11.04 6.62
C VAL A 385 -28.96 -12.39 6.05
N ALA A 386 -28.00 -13.24 5.69
CA ALA A 386 -28.28 -14.59 5.21
C ALA A 386 -29.04 -15.43 6.25
N ALA A 387 -28.61 -15.40 7.52
CA ALA A 387 -29.30 -16.11 8.60
C ALA A 387 -30.74 -15.64 8.77
N LEU A 388 -30.99 -14.33 8.69
CA LEU A 388 -32.34 -13.77 8.76
C LEU A 388 -33.21 -14.25 7.58
N VAL A 389 -32.67 -14.25 6.36
CA VAL A 389 -33.39 -14.74 5.18
C VAL A 389 -33.74 -16.22 5.32
N ILE A 390 -32.84 -17.05 5.83
CA ILE A 390 -33.11 -18.47 6.09
C ILE A 390 -34.26 -18.64 7.09
N VAL A 391 -34.27 -17.86 8.18
CA VAL A 391 -35.35 -17.91 9.19
C VAL A 391 -36.69 -17.47 8.60
N ILE A 392 -36.71 -16.36 7.86
CA ILE A 392 -37.93 -15.86 7.21
C ILE A 392 -38.48 -16.89 6.23
N LEU A 393 -37.62 -17.45 5.38
CA LEU A 393 -38.03 -18.46 4.41
C LEU A 393 -38.56 -19.72 5.11
N SER A 394 -37.89 -20.17 6.17
CA SER A 394 -38.33 -21.33 6.97
C SER A 394 -39.66 -21.07 7.69
N TYR A 395 -39.89 -19.86 8.16
CA TYR A 395 -41.16 -19.46 8.76
C TYR A 395 -42.30 -19.47 7.73
N VAL A 396 -42.07 -18.87 6.56
CA VAL A 396 -43.03 -18.84 5.43
C VAL A 396 -43.38 -20.27 5.02
N LEU A 397 -42.37 -21.13 4.90
CA LEU A 397 -42.53 -22.56 4.60
C LEU A 397 -43.12 -23.38 5.77
N GLY A 398 -43.52 -22.75 6.87
CA GLY A 398 -44.27 -23.39 7.96
C GLY A 398 -45.64 -22.76 8.21
N GLN A 399 -46.07 -21.80 7.37
CA GLN A 399 -47.38 -21.16 7.51
C GLN A 399 -48.44 -21.89 6.66
N PRO A 400 -49.38 -22.64 7.28
CA PRO A 400 -50.39 -23.40 6.54
C PRO A 400 -51.31 -22.52 5.69
N THR A 401 -51.49 -21.26 6.08
CA THR A 401 -52.41 -20.31 5.41
C THR A 401 -51.77 -19.53 4.27
N TRP A 402 -50.44 -19.58 4.10
CA TRP A 402 -49.74 -18.73 3.11
C TRP A 402 -49.37 -19.50 1.84
N LEU A 403 -49.04 -20.78 1.96
CA LEU A 403 -48.67 -21.65 0.85
C LEU A 403 -49.29 -23.04 1.07
N PRO A 404 -50.14 -23.54 0.15
CA PRO A 404 -50.75 -24.86 0.29
C PRO A 404 -49.69 -25.96 0.45
N GLY A 405 -49.76 -26.73 1.54
CA GLY A 405 -48.83 -27.83 1.83
C GLY A 405 -47.50 -27.42 2.45
N ALA A 406 -47.28 -26.13 2.76
CA ALA A 406 -46.07 -25.67 3.43
C ALA A 406 -45.94 -26.20 4.86
N ASP A 407 -47.04 -26.36 5.59
CA ASP A 407 -47.09 -26.96 6.93
C ASP A 407 -46.61 -28.42 7.00
N ILE A 408 -46.55 -29.11 5.85
CA ILE A 408 -45.94 -30.45 5.71
C ILE A 408 -44.41 -30.35 5.63
N ILE A 409 -43.88 -29.22 5.13
CA ILE A 409 -42.45 -28.97 4.97
C ILE A 409 -41.86 -28.57 6.32
N VAL A 410 -42.30 -27.46 6.92
CA VAL A 410 -41.89 -27.05 8.28
C VAL A 410 -43.07 -27.20 9.23
N THR A 411 -43.06 -28.29 9.97
CA THR A 411 -44.15 -28.71 10.88
C THR A 411 -44.10 -28.01 12.24
N GLY A 412 -45.12 -28.21 13.08
CA GLY A 412 -45.09 -27.82 14.50
C GLY A 412 -44.20 -28.70 15.41
N THR A 413 -43.34 -29.55 14.84
CA THR A 413 -42.52 -30.48 15.63
C THR A 413 -41.25 -29.83 16.20
N LEU A 414 -40.67 -30.43 17.24
CA LEU A 414 -39.41 -29.97 17.84
C LEU A 414 -38.27 -29.85 16.82
N ARG A 415 -38.24 -30.71 15.81
CA ARG A 415 -37.21 -30.69 14.75
C ARG A 415 -37.37 -29.49 13.81
N SER A 416 -38.60 -29.15 13.48
CA SER A 416 -38.91 -27.95 12.69
C SER A 416 -38.66 -26.67 13.50
N ALA A 417 -38.93 -26.67 14.81
CA ALA A 417 -38.51 -25.58 15.69
C ALA A 417 -36.98 -25.43 15.76
N ALA A 418 -36.26 -26.55 15.85
CA ALA A 418 -34.79 -26.56 15.83
C ALA A 418 -34.22 -26.05 14.49
N TRP A 419 -34.84 -26.42 13.36
CA TRP A 419 -34.47 -25.89 12.05
C TRP A 419 -34.77 -24.40 11.92
N LEU A 420 -35.92 -23.94 12.40
CA LEU A 420 -36.33 -22.54 12.32
C LEU A 420 -35.36 -21.61 13.07
N ILE A 421 -34.90 -21.99 14.26
CA ILE A 421 -34.10 -21.12 15.13
C ILE A 421 -32.59 -21.40 14.98
N GLY A 422 -32.22 -22.63 14.60
CA GLY A 422 -30.84 -23.10 14.52
C GLY A 422 -29.89 -22.21 13.71
N PRO A 423 -30.23 -21.79 12.47
CA PRO A 423 -29.40 -20.90 11.66
C PRO A 423 -29.07 -19.58 12.35
N MET A 424 -30.00 -19.02 13.14
CA MET A 424 -29.76 -17.79 13.89
C MET A 424 -28.86 -18.02 15.10
N PHE A 425 -29.03 -19.13 15.83
CA PHE A 425 -28.10 -19.52 16.89
C PHE A 425 -26.68 -19.74 16.36
N ILE A 426 -26.55 -20.43 15.23
CA ILE A 426 -25.27 -20.64 14.55
C ILE A 426 -24.66 -19.30 14.15
N ALA A 427 -25.43 -18.41 13.52
CA ALA A 427 -24.97 -17.08 13.16
C ALA A 427 -24.51 -16.25 14.37
N ALA A 428 -25.23 -16.34 15.49
CA ALA A 428 -24.87 -15.67 16.73
C ALA A 428 -23.53 -16.18 17.28
N ILE A 429 -23.34 -17.50 17.34
CA ILE A 429 -22.06 -18.11 17.75
C ILE A 429 -20.93 -17.68 16.81
N LEU A 430 -21.15 -17.85 15.50
CA LEU A 430 -20.16 -17.51 14.49
C LEU A 430 -19.81 -16.04 14.53
N ALA A 431 -20.74 -15.12 14.80
CA ALA A 431 -20.50 -13.67 14.84
C ALA A 431 -19.36 -13.27 15.78
N PHE A 432 -19.19 -13.97 16.91
CA PHE A 432 -18.13 -13.72 17.89
C PHE A 432 -16.77 -14.33 17.52
N ILE A 433 -16.72 -15.26 16.56
CA ILE A 433 -15.47 -15.89 16.12
C ILE A 433 -14.68 -14.92 15.23
N LYS A 434 -13.50 -14.50 15.64
CA LYS A 434 -12.64 -13.64 14.81
C LYS A 434 -12.06 -14.45 13.66
N VAL A 435 -12.48 -14.15 12.43
CA VAL A 435 -11.83 -14.70 11.22
C VAL A 435 -10.60 -13.87 10.91
N ARG A 436 -9.44 -14.52 10.85
CA ARG A 436 -8.20 -13.96 10.30
C ARG A 436 -8.00 -14.57 8.93
N ARG A 437 -7.44 -13.84 7.96
CA ARG A 437 -6.98 -14.47 6.72
C ARG A 437 -5.99 -15.58 7.10
N PRO A 438 -6.17 -16.82 6.64
CA PRO A 438 -5.13 -17.82 6.82
C PRO A 438 -3.85 -17.29 6.20
N ALA A 439 -2.74 -17.37 6.94
CA ALA A 439 -1.41 -17.16 6.35
C ALA A 439 -1.29 -18.15 5.20
N ALA A 440 -1.15 -17.65 3.98
CA ALA A 440 -1.08 -18.51 2.80
C ALA A 440 0.03 -19.55 3.02
N ALA A 441 -0.35 -20.82 2.96
CA ALA A 441 0.60 -21.91 3.03
C ALA A 441 1.25 -22.07 1.65
N ARG A 442 2.50 -21.59 1.59
CA ARG A 442 3.60 -21.92 0.66
C ARG A 442 3.45 -21.50 -0.80
#